data_AF-A0A3D2MAD0-F1
#
_entry.id   AF-A0A3D2MAD0-F1
#
_cell.length_a   1.000
_cell.length_b   1.000
_cell.length_c   1.000
_cell.angle_alpha   90.00
_cell.angle_beta   90.00
_cell.angle_gamma   90.00
#
_symmetry.space_group_name_H-M   'P 1'
#
loop_
_entity.id
_entity.type
_entity.pdbx_description
1 polymer ?
#
loop_
_entity_poly.entity_id
_entity_poly.type
_entity_poly.pdbx_seq_one_letter_code
_entity_poly.pdbx_strand_id
1 'polypeptide(L)'
;MKKIFLALFVILLSACTLGAATTPKQKVSEFLDKYKNENSDIIEELVDTIKTDIKVADHQERYKTLMTKQYKNMKYEIKDEIIEDNNAVVEAEITVYDYGSAIRKANEYLNSHPDEFKKEDKTTAKEEDTVTTNEKSDGASATNTDYDEDKFMEYKISEMEKVTDTVKYTIEFTLTKVNGEWQLDQLSNSDIEKLHGIYTS
;
A
#
# COMPACT_ATOMS: atom_id res chain seq x y z
N MET A 1 11.88 -0.26 13.78
CA MET A 1 11.51 -0.56 12.37
C MET A 1 12.18 0.46 11.47
N LYS A 2 12.99 0.02 10.50
CA LYS A 2 13.47 0.90 9.42
C LYS A 2 12.22 1.40 8.70
N LYS A 3 11.95 2.69 8.76
CA LYS A 3 10.98 3.32 7.88
C LYS A 3 11.56 3.17 6.48
N ILE A 4 11.11 2.15 5.75
CA ILE A 4 11.41 2.03 4.34
C ILE A 4 10.65 3.20 3.75
N PHE A 5 11.39 4.28 3.45
CA PHE A 5 10.86 5.41 2.72
C PHE A 5 10.30 4.83 1.42
N LEU A 6 8.98 4.88 1.28
CA LEU A 6 8.26 4.66 0.03
C LEU A 6 8.73 5.75 -0.95
N ALA A 7 9.93 5.58 -1.51
CA ALA A 7 10.40 6.35 -2.63
C ALA A 7 9.69 5.77 -3.85
N LEU A 8 8.41 6.13 -3.98
CA LEU A 8 7.61 5.91 -5.17
C LEU A 8 8.41 6.48 -6.34
N PHE A 9 8.81 5.61 -7.27
CA PHE A 9 9.64 6.00 -8.38
C PHE A 9 8.86 7.00 -9.24
N VAL A 10 9.50 8.14 -9.50
CA VAL A 10 8.96 9.25 -10.30
C VAL A 10 8.61 8.75 -11.69
N ILE A 11 7.34 8.41 -11.93
CA ILE A 11 6.84 8.22 -13.29
C ILE A 11 6.59 9.62 -13.86
N LEU A 12 7.65 10.20 -14.44
CA LEU A 12 7.54 11.27 -15.43
C LEU A 12 6.75 10.69 -16.62
N LEU A 13 5.42 10.77 -16.56
CA LEU A 13 4.55 10.48 -17.69
C LEU A 13 4.71 11.59 -18.74
N SER A 14 5.86 11.62 -19.42
CA SER A 14 6.03 12.37 -20.66
C SER A 14 5.40 11.57 -21.80
N ALA A 15 4.11 11.78 -22.01
CA ALA A 15 3.46 11.53 -23.29
C ALA A 15 2.55 12.73 -23.59
N CYS A 16 3.21 13.82 -23.98
CA CYS A 16 2.59 15.00 -24.57
C CYS A 16 1.89 14.55 -25.86
N THR A 17 0.56 14.48 -25.82
CA THR A 17 -0.28 14.59 -27.01
C THR A 17 -0.93 15.95 -26.91
N LEU A 18 -0.63 16.83 -27.87
CA LEU A 18 -1.28 18.13 -28.06
C LEU A 18 -2.75 17.91 -28.46
N GLY A 19 -3.56 17.48 -27.48
CA GLY A 19 -5.01 17.43 -27.51
C GLY A 19 -5.60 18.61 -26.76
N ALA A 20 -6.93 18.74 -26.75
CA ALA A 20 -7.63 19.79 -26.00
C ALA A 20 -7.10 19.91 -24.56
N ALA A 21 -6.98 21.15 -24.05
CA ALA A 21 -6.52 21.40 -22.69
C ALA A 21 -7.41 20.61 -21.70
N THR A 22 -6.82 19.63 -21.03
CA THR A 22 -7.50 18.80 -20.03
C THR A 22 -7.62 19.60 -18.74
N THR A 23 -8.75 19.49 -18.05
CA THR A 23 -9.00 20.12 -16.75
C THR A 23 -8.36 19.32 -15.61
N PRO A 24 -8.05 19.92 -14.44
CA PRO A 24 -7.52 19.18 -13.30
C PRO A 24 -8.37 17.97 -12.91
N LYS A 25 -9.70 18.12 -12.84
CA LYS A 25 -10.62 17.01 -12.58
C LYS A 25 -10.53 15.90 -13.62
N GLN A 26 -10.33 16.22 -14.90
CA GLN A 26 -10.16 15.22 -15.95
C GLN A 26 -8.86 14.45 -15.74
N LYS A 27 -7.77 15.11 -15.33
CA LYS A 27 -6.52 14.44 -14.98
C LYS A 27 -6.67 13.48 -13.80
N VAL A 28 -7.43 13.87 -12.78
CA VAL A 28 -7.73 12.97 -11.65
C VAL A 28 -8.60 11.79 -12.07
N SER A 29 -9.65 12.01 -12.87
CA SER A 29 -10.45 10.92 -13.43
C SER A 29 -9.62 9.96 -14.28
N GLU A 30 -8.79 10.48 -15.19
CA GLU A 30 -7.87 9.69 -16.02
C GLU A 30 -6.92 8.85 -15.15
N PHE A 31 -6.36 9.44 -14.09
CA PHE A 31 -5.49 8.74 -13.15
C PHE A 31 -6.23 7.61 -12.42
N LEU A 32 -7.40 7.88 -11.83
CA LEU A 32 -8.18 6.86 -11.11
C LEU A 32 -8.69 5.75 -12.05
N ASP A 33 -9.02 6.10 -13.29
CA ASP A 33 -9.45 5.13 -14.30
C ASP A 33 -8.31 4.19 -14.74
N LYS A 34 -7.03 4.61 -14.65
CA LYS A 34 -5.89 3.70 -14.88
C LYS A 34 -5.89 2.53 -13.92
N TYR A 35 -6.19 2.76 -12.63
CA TYR A 35 -6.33 1.69 -11.65
C TYR A 35 -7.47 0.74 -12.05
N LYS A 36 -8.66 1.30 -12.30
CA LYS A 36 -9.86 0.51 -12.63
C LYS A 36 -9.70 -0.34 -13.89
N ASN A 37 -8.96 0.18 -14.87
CA ASN A 37 -8.73 -0.48 -16.15
C ASN A 37 -7.47 -1.35 -16.17
N GLU A 38 -6.84 -1.61 -15.02
CA GLU A 38 -5.62 -2.42 -14.90
C GLU A 38 -4.52 -1.98 -15.87
N ASN A 39 -4.29 -0.66 -15.95
CA ASN A 39 -3.20 -0.12 -16.76
C ASN A 39 -1.87 -0.83 -16.41
N SER A 40 -1.11 -1.23 -17.43
CA SER A 40 0.09 -2.05 -17.29
C SER A 40 1.09 -1.47 -16.29
N ASP A 41 1.28 -0.16 -16.31
CA ASP A 41 2.29 0.52 -15.50
C ASP A 41 1.93 0.43 -14.01
N ILE A 42 0.64 0.61 -13.68
CA ILE A 42 0.11 0.46 -12.32
C ILE A 42 0.24 -0.99 -11.84
N ILE A 43 -0.03 -1.96 -12.71
CA ILE A 43 0.06 -3.39 -12.37
C ILE A 43 1.51 -3.84 -12.22
N GLU A 44 2.42 -3.34 -13.05
CA GLU A 44 3.86 -3.63 -12.97
C GLU A 44 4.43 -3.08 -11.67
N GLU A 45 4.14 -1.82 -11.33
CA GLU A 45 4.56 -1.19 -10.07
C GLU A 45 4.03 -1.95 -8.85
N LEU A 46 2.75 -2.36 -8.88
CA LEU A 46 2.16 -3.20 -7.84
C LEU A 46 2.93 -4.52 -7.68
N VAL A 47 3.18 -5.21 -8.80
CA VAL A 47 3.86 -6.52 -8.80
C VAL A 47 5.29 -6.39 -8.27
N ASP A 48 6.02 -5.35 -8.65
CA ASP A 48 7.39 -5.15 -8.22
C ASP A 48 7.49 -4.75 -6.74
N THR A 49 6.54 -3.95 -6.26
CA THR A 49 6.40 -3.65 -4.83
C THR A 49 6.12 -4.94 -4.04
N ILE A 50 5.17 -5.75 -4.50
CA ILE A 50 4.83 -7.04 -3.87
C ILE A 50 6.04 -7.97 -3.79
N LYS A 51 6.81 -8.11 -4.88
CA LYS A 51 8.01 -8.96 -4.89
C LYS A 51 9.09 -8.49 -3.92
N THR A 52 9.15 -7.17 -3.69
CA THR A 52 10.12 -6.57 -2.77
C THR A 52 9.73 -6.83 -1.31
N ASP A 53 8.44 -6.74 -0.99
CA ASP A 53 7.94 -6.74 0.39
C ASP A 53 7.44 -8.11 0.88
N ILE A 54 7.04 -9.00 -0.03
CA ILE A 54 6.46 -10.31 0.29
C ILE A 54 7.38 -11.42 -0.23
N LYS A 55 7.90 -12.25 0.67
CA LYS A 55 8.90 -13.29 0.33
C LYS A 55 8.28 -14.51 -0.35
N VAL A 56 7.13 -14.98 0.15
CA VAL A 56 6.50 -16.22 -0.29
C VAL A 56 5.68 -15.97 -1.56
N ALA A 57 5.96 -16.73 -2.62
CA ALA A 57 5.33 -16.54 -3.93
C ALA A 57 3.79 -16.69 -3.91
N ASP A 58 3.26 -17.62 -3.11
CA ASP A 58 1.80 -17.78 -2.94
C ASP A 58 1.17 -16.51 -2.34
N HIS A 59 1.80 -15.94 -1.31
CA HIS A 59 1.35 -14.70 -0.68
C HIS A 59 1.41 -13.53 -1.67
N GLN A 60 2.43 -13.47 -2.55
CA GLN A 60 2.53 -12.46 -3.59
C GLN A 60 1.32 -12.50 -4.54
N GLU A 61 0.95 -13.69 -5.02
CA GLU A 61 -0.16 -13.88 -5.95
C GLU A 61 -1.52 -13.52 -5.31
N ARG A 62 -1.74 -13.97 -4.07
CA ARG A 62 -2.97 -13.67 -3.33
C ARG A 62 -3.10 -12.19 -3.01
N TYR A 63 -2.02 -11.55 -2.56
CA TYR A 63 -2.01 -10.11 -2.31
C TYR A 63 -2.25 -9.30 -3.59
N LYS A 64 -1.62 -9.68 -4.71
CA LYS A 64 -1.90 -9.08 -6.03
C LYS A 64 -3.38 -9.21 -6.40
N THR A 65 -3.98 -10.37 -6.16
CA THR A 65 -5.39 -10.63 -6.44
C THR A 65 -6.31 -9.72 -5.62
N LEU A 66 -6.00 -9.51 -4.33
CA LEU A 66 -6.74 -8.59 -3.47
C LEU A 66 -6.68 -7.14 -3.96
N MET A 67 -5.49 -6.66 -4.34
CA MET A 67 -5.28 -5.29 -4.82
C MET A 67 -5.95 -5.06 -6.18
N THR A 68 -5.79 -5.98 -7.13
CA THR A 68 -6.44 -5.87 -8.45
C THR A 68 -7.97 -5.99 -8.37
N LYS A 69 -8.50 -6.87 -7.51
CA LYS A 69 -9.95 -6.92 -7.20
C LYS A 69 -10.43 -5.57 -6.69
N GLN A 70 -9.65 -4.92 -5.82
CA GLN A 70 -10.01 -3.60 -5.33
C GLN A 70 -10.01 -2.56 -6.44
N TYR A 71 -8.96 -2.47 -7.25
CA TYR A 71 -8.88 -1.47 -8.32
C TYR A 71 -10.08 -1.56 -9.27
N LYS A 72 -10.48 -2.78 -9.66
CA LYS A 72 -11.66 -3.02 -10.51
C LYS A 72 -12.97 -2.55 -9.88
N ASN A 73 -13.13 -2.72 -8.57
CA ASN A 73 -14.36 -2.44 -7.85
C ASN A 73 -14.39 -1.05 -7.20
N MET A 74 -13.28 -0.30 -7.27
CA MET A 74 -13.17 1.04 -6.74
C MET A 74 -14.21 1.95 -7.38
N LYS A 75 -14.95 2.67 -6.54
CA LYS A 75 -15.85 3.75 -6.95
C LYS A 75 -15.22 5.07 -6.53
N TYR A 76 -15.38 6.09 -7.36
CA TYR A 76 -14.99 7.44 -7.00
C TYR A 76 -16.02 8.45 -7.48
N GLU A 77 -16.10 9.56 -6.78
CA GLU A 77 -16.89 10.73 -7.14
C GLU A 77 -16.05 11.98 -6.89
N ILE A 78 -15.85 12.80 -7.93
CA ILE A 78 -15.22 14.12 -7.77
C ILE A 78 -16.23 15.03 -7.06
N LYS A 79 -15.83 15.59 -5.92
CA LYS A 79 -16.69 16.43 -5.07
C LYS A 79 -16.47 17.91 -5.33
N ASP A 80 -15.22 18.31 -5.48
CA ASP A 80 -14.86 19.71 -5.70
C ASP A 80 -13.59 19.87 -6.56
N GLU A 81 -13.42 21.05 -7.13
CA GLU A 81 -12.24 21.47 -7.91
C GLU A 81 -11.98 22.95 -7.64
N ILE A 82 -10.85 23.22 -6.99
CA ILE A 82 -10.36 24.58 -6.73
C ILE A 82 -9.13 24.82 -7.61
N ILE A 83 -9.14 25.90 -8.37
CA ILE A 83 -8.01 26.28 -9.26
C ILE A 83 -7.49 27.65 -8.82
N GLU A 84 -6.21 27.70 -8.46
CA GLU A 84 -5.49 28.91 -8.04
C GLU A 84 -4.24 29.08 -8.90
N ASP A 85 -4.31 29.97 -9.89
CA ASP A 85 -3.27 30.24 -10.88
C ASP A 85 -2.77 28.97 -11.61
N ASN A 86 -1.61 28.46 -11.18
CA ASN A 86 -0.95 27.27 -11.72
C ASN A 86 -1.07 26.05 -10.80
N ASN A 87 -1.88 26.13 -9.74
CA ASN A 87 -2.15 25.03 -8.83
C ASN A 87 -3.64 24.69 -8.87
N ALA A 88 -3.96 23.43 -8.61
CA ALA A 88 -5.32 23.00 -8.39
C ALA A 88 -5.39 21.93 -7.31
N VAL A 89 -6.52 21.90 -6.61
CA VAL A 89 -6.90 20.84 -5.67
C VAL A 89 -8.21 20.26 -6.15
N VAL A 90 -8.23 18.95 -6.36
CA VAL A 90 -9.42 18.19 -6.72
C VAL A 90 -9.74 17.25 -5.59
N GLU A 91 -10.90 17.43 -4.97
CA GLU A 91 -11.38 16.54 -3.92
C GLU A 91 -12.15 15.38 -4.56
N ALA A 92 -11.80 14.14 -4.19
CA ALA A 92 -12.57 12.96 -4.57
C ALA A 92 -12.92 12.11 -3.35
N GLU A 93 -14.16 11.64 -3.32
CA GLU A 93 -14.59 10.56 -2.43
C GLU A 93 -14.30 9.22 -3.10
N ILE A 94 -13.46 8.39 -2.48
CA ILE A 94 -13.07 7.07 -2.94
C ILE A 94 -13.74 6.02 -2.06
N THR A 95 -14.41 5.03 -2.66
CA THR A 95 -14.96 3.86 -1.97
C THR A 95 -14.20 2.60 -2.39
N VAL A 96 -13.65 1.89 -1.41
CA VAL A 96 -12.78 0.72 -1.55
C VAL A 96 -13.11 -0.35 -0.52
N TYR A 97 -12.59 -1.58 -0.67
CA TYR A 97 -12.74 -2.59 0.39
C TYR A 97 -11.95 -2.18 1.63
N ASP A 98 -12.49 -2.48 2.81
CA ASP A 98 -11.88 -2.13 4.10
C ASP A 98 -10.83 -3.15 4.54
N TYR A 99 -9.77 -3.30 3.75
CA TYR A 99 -8.65 -4.17 4.10
C TYR A 99 -7.87 -3.64 5.32
N GLY A 100 -7.85 -2.33 5.53
CA GLY A 100 -7.21 -1.67 6.68
C GLY A 100 -7.76 -2.19 8.00
N SER A 101 -9.09 -2.32 8.13
CA SER A 101 -9.70 -2.93 9.31
C SER A 101 -9.26 -4.38 9.53
N ALA A 102 -9.14 -5.19 8.47
CA ALA A 102 -8.66 -6.57 8.58
C ALA A 102 -7.19 -6.63 9.02
N ILE A 103 -6.33 -5.79 8.44
CA ILE A 103 -4.92 -5.67 8.80
C ILE A 103 -4.77 -5.23 10.27
N ARG A 104 -5.54 -4.23 10.71
CA ARG A 104 -5.53 -3.77 12.11
C ARG A 104 -5.91 -4.89 13.07
N LYS A 105 -7.03 -5.58 12.80
CA LYS A 105 -7.47 -6.74 13.60
C LYS A 105 -6.43 -7.85 13.63
N ALA A 106 -5.76 -8.10 12.50
CA ALA A 106 -4.72 -9.11 12.45
C ALA A 106 -3.51 -8.75 13.33
N ASN A 107 -3.08 -7.47 13.33
CA ASN A 107 -2.03 -7.00 14.22
C ASN A 107 -2.45 -7.07 15.71
N GLU A 108 -3.71 -6.74 16.04
CA GLU A 108 -4.25 -6.91 17.39
C GLU A 108 -4.25 -8.39 17.81
N TYR A 109 -4.58 -9.30 16.88
CA TYR A 109 -4.57 -10.74 17.12
C TYR A 109 -3.16 -11.27 17.37
N LEU A 110 -2.18 -10.88 16.56
CA LEU A 110 -0.76 -11.21 16.79
C LEU A 110 -0.29 -10.79 18.18
N ASN A 111 -0.65 -9.58 18.62
CA ASN A 111 -0.26 -9.07 19.93
C ASN A 111 -0.90 -9.83 21.10
N SER A 112 -2.10 -10.38 20.90
CA SER A 112 -2.84 -11.12 21.93
C SER A 112 -2.59 -12.64 21.89
N HIS A 113 -2.09 -13.16 20.76
CA HIS A 113 -1.83 -14.58 20.53
C HIS A 113 -0.42 -14.82 19.94
N PRO A 114 0.66 -14.26 20.54
CA PRO A 114 2.00 -14.35 19.97
C PRO A 114 2.50 -15.80 19.81
N ASP A 115 2.01 -16.71 20.66
CA ASP A 115 2.35 -18.14 20.64
C ASP A 115 1.96 -18.84 19.32
N GLU A 116 0.87 -18.41 18.67
CA GLU A 116 0.41 -18.98 17.39
C GLU A 116 1.32 -18.61 16.22
N PHE A 117 2.09 -17.54 16.36
CA PHE A 117 2.98 -17.03 15.33
C PHE A 117 4.45 -17.27 15.65
N LYS A 118 4.79 -18.05 16.68
CA LYS A 118 6.19 -18.38 16.96
C LYS A 118 6.83 -19.11 15.79
N LYS A 119 8.11 -18.80 15.57
CA LYS A 119 8.95 -19.60 14.66
C LYS A 119 8.98 -21.03 15.19
N GLU A 120 8.76 -21.99 14.31
CA GLU A 120 8.99 -23.37 14.67
C GLU A 120 10.50 -23.55 14.85
N ASP A 121 10.91 -23.90 16.08
CA ASP A 121 12.25 -24.42 16.30
C ASP A 121 12.38 -25.70 15.47
N LYS A 122 13.09 -25.61 14.35
CA LYS A 122 13.63 -26.80 13.69
C LYS A 122 14.72 -27.37 14.59
N THR A 123 14.34 -28.01 15.69
CA THR A 123 15.24 -28.86 16.46
C THR A 123 15.51 -30.13 15.65
N THR A 124 16.43 -30.06 14.70
CA THR A 124 17.27 -31.24 14.43
C THR A 124 18.24 -31.36 15.59
N ALA A 125 18.08 -32.44 16.35
CA ALA A 125 19.02 -32.87 17.37
C ALA A 125 20.46 -32.77 16.85
N LYS A 126 21.28 -31.99 17.55
CA LYS A 126 22.66 -32.31 17.92
C LYS A 126 23.06 -31.36 19.05
N GLU A 127 23.13 -31.95 20.24
CA GLU A 127 23.93 -31.41 21.34
C GLU A 127 25.36 -31.18 20.84
N GLU A 128 25.92 -30.00 21.11
CA GLU A 128 27.19 -29.86 21.83
C GLU A 128 27.46 -28.38 22.14
N ASP A 129 27.38 -28.11 23.44
CA ASP A 129 28.19 -27.22 24.26
C ASP A 129 29.14 -26.22 23.56
N THR A 130 28.93 -24.92 23.76
CA THR A 130 30.01 -23.98 24.14
C THR A 130 29.46 -22.63 24.58
N VAL A 131 29.91 -22.23 25.77
CA VAL A 131 29.66 -20.97 26.48
C VAL A 131 30.51 -19.82 25.89
N THR A 132 30.16 -18.59 26.30
CA THR A 132 30.86 -17.27 26.22
C THR A 132 30.60 -16.42 24.96
N THR A 133 30.34 -15.11 25.00
CA THR A 133 30.46 -14.07 26.06
C THR A 133 29.59 -12.86 25.71
N ASN A 134 29.23 -12.07 26.71
CA ASN A 134 28.57 -10.77 26.59
C ASN A 134 29.44 -9.74 25.85
N GLU A 135 28.88 -9.03 24.87
CA GLU A 135 29.27 -7.65 24.57
C GLU A 135 28.05 -6.75 24.35
N LYS A 136 28.17 -5.56 24.92
CA LYS A 136 27.20 -4.48 25.02
C LYS A 136 27.25 -3.64 23.74
N SER A 137 26.10 -3.38 23.10
CA SER A 137 25.95 -2.19 22.24
C SER A 137 24.55 -1.58 22.35
N ASP A 138 24.52 -0.45 23.05
CA ASP A 138 23.88 0.82 22.71
C ASP A 138 22.51 0.82 22.01
N GLY A 139 21.48 1.18 22.79
CA GLY A 139 20.65 2.33 22.49
C GLY A 139 19.82 2.32 21.20
N ALA A 140 19.10 1.23 20.91
CA ALA A 140 17.99 1.26 19.96
C ALA A 140 16.82 0.43 20.48
N SER A 141 15.62 1.00 20.49
CA SER A 141 14.37 0.31 20.86
C SER A 141 14.10 -0.83 19.89
N ALA A 142 14.67 -2.00 20.19
CA ALA A 142 14.40 -3.26 19.53
C ALA A 142 13.07 -3.81 20.05
N THR A 143 11.98 -3.63 19.31
CA THR A 143 10.84 -4.53 19.39
C THR A 143 11.31 -5.86 18.80
N ASN A 144 11.86 -6.72 19.64
CA ASN A 144 12.30 -8.06 19.26
C ASN A 144 11.04 -8.92 19.09
N THR A 145 10.38 -8.78 17.94
CA THR A 145 9.16 -9.53 17.65
C THR A 145 9.57 -10.90 17.12
N ASP A 146 9.73 -11.84 18.04
CA ASP A 146 10.06 -13.24 17.73
C ASP A 146 8.83 -14.00 17.20
N TYR A 147 8.31 -13.56 16.06
CA TYR A 147 7.28 -14.27 15.32
C TYR A 147 7.75 -14.59 13.90
N ASP A 148 7.10 -15.57 13.29
CA ASP A 148 7.28 -16.01 11.92
C ASP A 148 6.53 -15.06 10.99
N GLU A 149 7.28 -14.19 10.30
CA GLU A 149 6.76 -13.19 9.38
C GLU A 149 5.88 -13.79 8.28
N ASP A 150 6.22 -14.99 7.80
CA ASP A 150 5.50 -15.65 6.72
C ASP A 150 4.17 -16.21 7.24
N LYS A 151 4.15 -16.85 8.42
CA LYS A 151 2.90 -17.27 9.08
C LYS A 151 1.96 -16.09 9.37
N PHE A 152 2.52 -14.96 9.82
CA PHE A 152 1.71 -13.79 10.07
C PHE A 152 1.20 -13.14 8.77
N MET A 153 2.01 -13.13 7.71
CA MET A 153 1.57 -12.66 6.40
C MET A 153 0.42 -13.51 5.84
N GLU A 154 0.52 -14.84 5.95
CA GLU A 154 -0.56 -15.77 5.59
C GLU A 154 -1.87 -15.42 6.30
N TYR A 155 -1.81 -15.20 7.62
CA TYR A 155 -2.97 -14.83 8.42
C TYR A 155 -3.57 -13.49 7.98
N LYS A 156 -2.74 -12.46 7.76
CA LYS A 156 -3.22 -11.15 7.25
C LYS A 156 -3.94 -11.28 5.91
N ILE A 157 -3.34 -11.99 4.95
CA ILE A 157 -3.93 -12.18 3.61
C ILE A 157 -5.27 -12.94 3.74
N SER A 158 -5.31 -13.99 4.55
CA SER A 158 -6.54 -14.75 4.83
C SER A 158 -7.64 -13.89 5.45
N GLU A 159 -7.32 -12.95 6.34
CA GLU A 159 -8.30 -12.00 6.89
C GLU A 159 -8.77 -10.98 5.83
N MET A 160 -7.86 -10.49 4.98
CA MET A 160 -8.21 -9.59 3.88
C MET A 160 -9.12 -10.26 2.83
N GLU A 161 -8.91 -11.55 2.54
CA GLU A 161 -9.75 -12.33 1.60
C GLU A 161 -11.20 -12.46 2.06
N LYS A 162 -11.46 -12.38 3.36
CA LYS A 162 -12.81 -12.42 3.95
C LYS A 162 -13.53 -11.08 3.86
N VAL A 163 -12.84 -9.99 3.52
CA VAL A 163 -13.43 -8.65 3.50
C VAL A 163 -14.44 -8.50 2.37
N THR A 164 -15.66 -8.15 2.75
CA THR A 164 -16.74 -7.73 1.85
C THR A 164 -17.15 -6.27 2.08
N ASP A 165 -16.86 -5.74 3.27
CA ASP A 165 -17.21 -4.39 3.66
C ASP A 165 -16.36 -3.37 2.90
N THR A 166 -16.93 -2.18 2.69
CA THR A 166 -16.27 -1.06 2.03
C THR A 166 -16.17 0.13 2.96
N VAL A 167 -15.11 0.91 2.78
CA VAL A 167 -14.84 2.16 3.48
C VAL A 167 -14.76 3.31 2.48
N LYS A 168 -15.08 4.52 2.93
CA LYS A 168 -14.99 5.76 2.16
C LYS A 168 -13.85 6.62 2.67
N TYR A 169 -13.09 7.18 1.74
CA TYR A 169 -12.02 8.13 2.02
C TYR A 169 -12.17 9.36 1.16
N THR A 170 -11.90 10.53 1.75
CA THR A 170 -11.65 11.75 0.98
C THR A 170 -10.15 11.84 0.69
N ILE A 171 -9.82 12.04 -0.59
CA ILE A 171 -8.47 12.29 -1.08
C ILE A 171 -8.46 13.63 -1.81
N GLU A 172 -7.53 14.50 -1.43
CA GLU A 172 -7.25 15.76 -2.11
C GLU A 172 -6.09 15.57 -3.08
N PHE A 173 -6.40 15.55 -4.37
CA PHE A 173 -5.41 15.46 -5.42
C PHE A 173 -4.88 16.85 -5.75
N THR A 174 -3.58 17.06 -5.59
CA THR A 174 -2.92 18.30 -5.97
C THR A 174 -2.38 18.20 -7.39
N LEU A 175 -2.51 19.28 -8.16
CA LEU A 175 -2.03 19.36 -9.52
C LEU A 175 -1.29 20.67 -9.76
N THR A 176 -0.17 20.58 -10.45
CA THR A 176 0.64 21.72 -10.88
C THR A 176 0.58 21.87 -12.41
N LYS A 177 0.40 23.10 -12.88
CA LYS A 177 0.42 23.41 -14.32
C LYS A 177 1.85 23.64 -14.80
N VAL A 178 2.33 22.75 -15.66
CA VAL A 178 3.68 22.79 -16.25
C VAL A 178 3.56 22.93 -17.77
N ASN A 179 4.16 23.97 -18.35
CA ASN A 179 4.11 24.25 -19.79
C ASN A 179 2.69 24.34 -20.37
N GLY A 180 1.73 24.79 -19.57
CA GLY A 180 0.33 24.92 -19.98
C GLY A 180 -0.53 23.67 -19.78
N GLU A 181 0.06 22.56 -19.33
CA GLU A 181 -0.63 21.29 -19.07
C GLU A 181 -0.70 20.98 -17.57
N TRP A 182 -1.84 20.46 -17.10
CA TRP A 182 -1.98 20.02 -15.71
C TRP A 182 -1.30 18.67 -15.50
N GLN A 183 -0.49 18.58 -14.44
CA GLN A 183 0.20 17.38 -14.02
C GLN A 183 -0.25 17.04 -12.59
N LEU A 184 -0.53 15.75 -12.36
CA LEU A 184 -0.84 15.26 -11.02
C LEU A 184 0.42 15.23 -10.18
N ASP A 185 0.38 15.86 -9.00
CA ASP A 185 1.47 15.80 -8.05
C ASP A 185 1.51 14.42 -7.37
N GLN A 186 2.66 14.05 -6.81
CA GLN A 186 2.81 12.76 -6.15
C GLN A 186 1.90 12.66 -4.93
N LEU A 187 1.14 11.57 -4.85
CA LEU A 187 0.30 11.27 -3.69
C LEU A 187 1.14 11.01 -2.44
N SER A 188 0.58 11.38 -1.29
CA SER A 188 1.12 10.98 0.00
C SER A 188 0.98 9.47 0.20
N ASN A 189 1.86 8.87 1.02
CA ASN A 189 1.74 7.43 1.36
C ASN A 189 0.36 7.09 1.92
N SER A 190 -0.19 7.96 2.78
CA SER A 190 -1.53 7.76 3.34
C SER A 190 -2.61 7.77 2.27
N ASP A 191 -2.50 8.60 1.23
CA ASP A 191 -3.48 8.61 0.15
C ASP A 191 -3.36 7.39 -0.77
N ILE A 192 -2.13 6.90 -0.98
CA ILE A 192 -1.89 5.62 -1.65
C ILE A 192 -2.49 4.47 -0.83
N GLU A 193 -2.30 4.45 0.49
CA GLU A 193 -2.90 3.47 1.39
C GLU A 193 -4.43 3.52 1.38
N LYS A 194 -5.03 4.72 1.28
CA LYS A 194 -6.48 4.89 1.10
C LYS A 194 -6.95 4.32 -0.23
N LEU A 195 -6.25 4.58 -1.35
CA LEU A 195 -6.56 3.96 -2.65
C LEU A 195 -6.45 2.43 -2.62
N HIS A 196 -5.48 1.91 -1.86
CA HIS A 196 -5.27 0.47 -1.64
C HIS A 196 -6.17 -0.10 -0.53
N GLY A 197 -6.97 0.74 0.15
CA GLY A 197 -7.91 0.31 1.17
C GLY A 197 -7.24 -0.29 2.41
N ILE A 198 -5.92 -0.11 2.54
CA ILE A 198 -5.08 -0.63 3.62
C ILE A 198 -4.74 0.45 4.66
N TYR A 199 -5.27 1.66 4.52
CA TYR A 199 -5.06 2.73 5.47
C TYR A 199 -5.53 2.31 6.88
N THR A 200 -4.62 2.36 7.84
CA THR A 200 -4.88 2.05 9.26
C THR A 200 -4.61 3.30 10.09
N SER A 201 -5.68 3.90 10.62
CA SER A 201 -5.60 5.05 11.53
C SER A 201 -5.19 4.65 12.94
#